data_AF-A0A0C2ZWB7-F1
#
_entry.id   AF-A0A0C2ZWB7-F1
#
_cell.length_a   1.000
_cell.length_b   1.000
_cell.length_c   1.000
_cell.angle_alpha   90.00
_cell.angle_beta   90.00
_cell.angle_gamma   90.00
#
_symmetry.space_group_name_H-M   'P 1'
#
loop_
_entity.id
_entity.type
_entity.pdbx_description
1 polymer ?
#
loop_
_entity_poly.entity_id
_entity_poly.type
_entity_poly.pdbx_seq_one_letter_code
_entity_poly.pdbx_strand_id
1 'polypeptide(L)'
;MFYARAKQTFFTPRADYELDIPSDILGPFHSSSHSPTSQARVQNSSALWYSQSAHPDPAVFAEVAIEARSMLNESLQRFVRVASTNVGSQRAACGIAGG
;
A
#
# COMPACT_ATOMS: atom_id res chain seq x y z
N MET A 1 -1.05 -3.67 17.33
CA MET A 1 -2.48 -3.65 16.89
C MET A 1 -2.66 -3.06 15.48
N PHE A 2 -1.90 -2.01 15.09
CA PHE A 2 -2.09 -1.32 13.81
C PHE A 2 -1.79 -2.18 12.56
N TYR A 3 -0.73 -3.00 12.59
CA TYR A 3 -0.36 -3.82 11.43
C TYR A 3 -1.40 -4.87 11.08
N ALA A 4 -1.98 -5.57 12.07
CA ALA A 4 -3.00 -6.59 11.82
C ALA A 4 -4.22 -6.00 11.08
N ARG A 5 -4.66 -4.79 11.46
CA ARG A 5 -5.73 -4.08 10.75
C ARG A 5 -5.30 -3.68 9.34
N ALA A 6 -4.13 -3.06 9.19
CA ALA A 6 -3.62 -2.67 7.89
C ALA A 6 -3.48 -3.88 6.94
N LYS A 7 -2.99 -5.01 7.46
CA LYS A 7 -2.92 -6.29 6.75
C LYS A 7 -4.29 -6.73 6.24
N GLN A 8 -5.29 -6.72 7.12
CA GLN A 8 -6.66 -7.11 6.75
C GLN A 8 -7.26 -6.18 5.69
N THR A 9 -7.01 -4.87 5.78
CA THR A 9 -7.58 -3.87 4.87
C THR A 9 -6.92 -3.89 3.49
N PHE A 10 -5.59 -3.91 3.43
CA PHE A 10 -4.84 -3.61 2.21
C PHE A 10 -4.19 -4.83 1.54
N PHE A 11 -3.94 -5.90 2.31
CA PHE A 11 -3.18 -7.08 1.89
C PHE A 11 -4.02 -8.36 1.92
N THR A 12 -5.35 -8.24 1.92
CA THR A 12 -6.26 -9.38 1.82
C THR A 12 -6.75 -9.48 0.38
N PRO A 13 -6.55 -10.64 -0.28
CA PRO A 13 -7.08 -10.85 -1.62
C PRO A 13 -8.59 -10.63 -1.69
N ARG A 14 -9.04 -9.85 -2.68
CA ARG A 14 -10.43 -9.46 -2.94
C ARG A 14 -11.08 -8.60 -1.85
N ALA A 15 -10.30 -7.91 -1.02
CA ALA A 15 -10.85 -6.93 -0.08
C ALA A 15 -11.24 -5.63 -0.80
N ASP A 16 -12.20 -4.89 -0.23
CA ASP A 16 -12.71 -3.63 -0.79
C ASP A 16 -11.61 -2.57 -0.98
N TYR A 17 -10.55 -2.64 -0.19
CA TYR A 17 -9.40 -1.73 -0.22
C TYR A 17 -8.09 -2.47 -0.47
N GLU A 18 -8.13 -3.63 -1.13
CA GLU A 18 -6.93 -4.31 -1.59
C GLU A 18 -6.06 -3.38 -2.43
N LEU A 19 -4.75 -3.40 -2.19
CA LEU A 19 -3.81 -2.67 -3.02
C LEU A 19 -3.70 -3.32 -4.40
N ASP A 20 -3.89 -2.51 -5.43
CA ASP A 20 -3.70 -2.90 -6.83
C ASP A 20 -2.20 -2.97 -7.17
N ILE A 21 -1.51 -3.92 -6.52
CA ILE A 21 -0.07 -4.18 -6.64
C ILE A 21 0.08 -5.66 -7.05
N PRO A 22 1.05 -6.00 -7.90
CA PRO A 22 1.20 -7.38 -8.36
C PRO A 22 1.50 -8.36 -7.20
N SER A 23 0.99 -9.58 -7.35
CA SER A 23 0.93 -10.57 -6.27
C SER A 23 2.30 -11.14 -5.87
N ASP A 24 3.33 -10.95 -6.69
CA ASP A 24 4.73 -11.28 -6.38
C ASP A 24 5.26 -10.40 -5.23
N ILE A 25 4.98 -9.09 -5.27
CA ILE A 25 5.32 -8.13 -4.22
C ILE A 25 4.50 -8.39 -2.95
N LEU A 26 3.24 -8.80 -3.10
CA LEU A 26 2.35 -9.08 -1.97
C LEU A 26 2.54 -10.48 -1.36
N GLY A 27 3.23 -11.38 -2.05
CA GLY A 27 3.45 -12.78 -1.65
C GLY A 27 3.95 -12.97 -0.21
N PRO A 28 4.93 -12.19 0.28
CA PRO A 28 5.41 -12.24 1.65
C PRO A 28 4.33 -11.92 2.70
N PHE A 29 3.34 -11.10 2.36
CA PHE A 29 2.27 -10.68 3.27
C PHE A 29 1.10 -11.67 3.29
N HIS A 30 0.89 -12.40 2.21
CA HIS A 30 -0.15 -13.44 2.10
C HIS A 30 0.24 -14.75 2.77
N SER A 31 1.53 -15.02 2.89
CA SER A 31 2.05 -16.19 3.60
C SER A 31 1.85 -16.02 5.11
N SER A 32 1.18 -16.98 5.75
CA SER A 32 0.98 -16.96 7.21
C SER A 32 2.32 -17.20 7.90
N SER A 33 2.94 -16.12 8.40
CA SER A 33 4.08 -16.07 9.34
C SER A 33 5.05 -17.27 9.26
N HIS A 34 6.00 -17.23 8.32
CA HIS A 34 7.24 -17.97 8.50
C HIS A 34 8.04 -17.28 9.60
N SER A 35 7.98 -17.84 10.81
CA SER A 35 8.90 -17.49 11.89
C SER A 35 10.34 -17.69 11.42
N PRO A 36 11.23 -16.70 11.56
CA PRO A 36 12.66 -16.94 11.41
C PRO A 36 13.12 -17.61 12.69
N THR A 37 13.05 -18.94 12.73
CA THR A 37 13.81 -19.71 13.72
C THR A 37 14.61 -20.75 12.96
N SER A 38 15.74 -20.31 12.41
CA SER A 38 16.90 -21.16 12.33
C SER A 38 17.27 -21.57 13.76
N GLN A 39 17.07 -22.86 14.07
CA GLN A 39 17.63 -23.63 15.19
C GLN A 39 16.94 -23.54 16.57
N ALA A 40 16.97 -24.71 17.25
CA ALA A 40 16.55 -25.06 18.62
C ALA A 40 15.05 -25.39 18.79
N ARG A 41 14.64 -26.67 18.78
CA ARG A 41 14.76 -27.69 19.87
C ARG A 41 13.79 -27.41 21.04
N VAL A 42 12.83 -28.34 21.18
CA VAL A 42 12.04 -28.70 22.37
C VAL A 42 10.92 -27.73 22.81
N GLN A 43 9.71 -28.30 22.84
CA GLN A 43 8.49 -27.97 23.60
C GLN A 43 8.49 -26.70 24.47
N ASN A 44 7.49 -25.84 24.26
CA ASN A 44 6.44 -25.57 25.27
C ASN A 44 5.28 -24.78 24.64
N SER A 45 4.07 -25.33 24.78
CA SER A 45 2.82 -24.96 24.10
C SER A 45 2.15 -23.68 24.60
N SER A 46 2.87 -22.78 25.26
CA SER A 46 2.31 -21.59 25.93
C SER A 46 2.59 -20.26 25.22
N ALA A 47 3.26 -20.27 24.07
CA ALA A 47 3.58 -19.06 23.28
C ALA A 47 2.64 -18.82 22.08
N LEU A 48 1.50 -19.53 21.98
CA LEU A 48 0.61 -19.48 20.82
C LEU A 48 -0.20 -18.18 20.65
N TRP A 49 -0.11 -17.23 21.57
CA TRP A 49 -0.96 -16.03 21.60
C TRP A 49 -0.23 -14.69 21.42
N TYR A 50 1.11 -14.68 21.26
CA TYR A 50 1.88 -13.47 20.94
C TYR A 50 2.37 -13.38 19.48
N SER A 51 2.45 -14.51 18.76
CA SER A 51 2.97 -14.56 17.39
C SER A 51 2.08 -13.93 16.31
N GLN A 52 0.83 -13.57 16.64
CA GLN A 52 -0.06 -12.86 15.71
C GLN A 52 0.22 -11.35 15.61
N SER A 53 1.09 -10.81 16.47
CA SER A 53 1.31 -9.36 16.60
C SER A 53 2.70 -8.87 16.22
N ALA A 54 3.58 -9.76 15.74
CA ALA A 54 4.90 -9.37 15.26
C ALA A 54 4.73 -8.52 13.99
N HIS A 55 5.03 -7.23 14.10
CA HIS A 55 5.18 -6.37 12.94
C HIS A 55 6.32 -6.94 12.08
N PRO A 56 6.12 -7.16 10.77
CA PRO A 56 7.20 -7.63 9.92
C PRO A 56 8.28 -6.55 9.84
N ASP A 57 9.50 -6.96 9.53
CA ASP A 57 10.62 -6.04 9.33
C ASP A 57 10.22 -4.91 8.36
N PRO A 58 10.40 -3.62 8.70
CA PRO A 58 10.07 -2.52 7.80
C PRO A 58 10.68 -2.67 6.39
N ALA A 59 11.80 -3.37 6.24
CA ALA A 59 12.43 -3.61 4.94
C ALA A 59 11.52 -4.35 3.94
N VAL A 60 10.61 -5.22 4.40
CA VAL A 60 9.73 -5.96 3.49
C VAL A 60 8.70 -5.07 2.78
N PHE A 61 8.47 -3.86 3.29
CA PHE A 61 7.55 -2.90 2.67
C PHE A 61 8.22 -2.02 1.61
N ALA A 62 9.53 -2.15 1.38
CA ALA A 62 10.25 -1.27 0.46
C ALA A 62 9.65 -1.30 -0.95
N GLU A 63 9.41 -2.51 -1.48
CA GLU A 63 8.82 -2.70 -2.81
C GLU A 63 7.36 -2.22 -2.86
N VAL A 64 6.56 -2.56 -1.84
CA VAL A 64 5.17 -2.08 -1.69
C VAL A 64 5.12 -0.54 -1.69
N ALA A 65 6.04 0.10 -0.98
CA ALA A 65 6.12 1.55 -0.88
C ALA A 65 6.53 2.20 -2.20
N ILE A 66 7.43 1.58 -2.97
CA ILE A 66 7.83 2.05 -4.30
C ILE A 66 6.60 2.02 -5.22
N GLU A 67 5.90 0.89 -5.27
CA GLU A 67 4.75 0.73 -6.17
C GLU A 67 3.59 1.65 -5.80
N ALA A 68 3.21 1.70 -4.52
CA ALA A 68 2.15 2.58 -4.04
C ALA A 68 2.46 4.07 -4.33
N ARG A 69 3.72 4.50 -4.19
CA ARG A 69 4.12 5.87 -4.54
C ARG A 69 4.03 6.14 -6.03
N SER A 70 4.37 5.17 -6.87
CA SER A 70 4.22 5.25 -8.32
C SER A 70 2.75 5.48 -8.70
N MET A 71 1.84 4.66 -8.16
CA MET A 71 0.39 4.78 -8.39
C MET A 71 -0.18 6.11 -7.90
N LEU A 72 0.25 6.58 -6.73
CA LEU A 72 -0.17 7.87 -6.18
C LEU A 72 0.33 9.04 -7.03
N ASN A 73 1.56 8.97 -7.53
CA ASN A 73 2.11 9.99 -8.43
C ASN A 73 1.35 10.04 -9.76
N GLU A 74 1.03 8.88 -10.34
CA GLU A 74 0.24 8.83 -11.58
C GLU A 74 -1.18 9.40 -11.36
N SER A 75 -1.81 9.05 -10.25
CA SER A 75 -3.12 9.58 -9.86
C SER A 75 -3.08 11.10 -9.66
N LEU A 76 -2.02 11.60 -9.01
CA LEU A 76 -1.78 13.03 -8.84
C LEU A 76 -1.61 13.73 -10.19
N GLN A 77 -0.85 13.17 -11.13
CA GLN A 77 -0.66 13.75 -12.45
C GLN A 77 -1.98 13.86 -13.23
N ARG A 78 -2.82 12.81 -13.19
CA ARG A 78 -4.16 12.86 -13.82
C ARG A 78 -5.03 13.91 -13.17
N PHE A 79 -5.03 14.00 -11.84
CA PHE A 79 -5.78 15.01 -11.10
C PHE A 79 -5.35 16.44 -11.47
N VAL A 80 -4.04 16.71 -11.47
CA VAL A 80 -3.48 18.03 -11.84
C VAL A 80 -3.81 18.37 -13.28
N ARG A 81 -3.71 17.41 -14.21
CA ARG A 81 -4.08 17.62 -15.61
C ARG A 81 -5.54 18.03 -15.74
N VAL A 82 -6.47 17.28 -15.14
CA VAL A 82 -7.90 17.58 -15.19
C VAL A 82 -8.23 18.90 -14.48
N ALA A 83 -7.58 19.18 -13.35
CA ALA A 83 -7.74 20.46 -12.65
C ALA A 83 -7.29 21.61 -13.54
N SER A 84 -6.11 21.51 -14.16
CA SER A 84 -5.56 22.56 -15.04
C SER A 84 -6.44 22.87 -16.26
N THR A 85 -7.14 21.89 -16.82
CA THR A 85 -8.10 22.12 -17.90
C THR A 85 -9.39 22.79 -17.43
N ASN A 86 -9.79 22.61 -16.17
CA ASN A 86 -11.00 23.19 -15.59
C ASN A 86 -10.77 24.58 -14.97
N VAL A 87 -9.55 24.88 -14.50
CA VAL A 87 -9.18 26.22 -14.01
C VAL A 87 -8.82 27.12 -15.21
N GLY A 88 -9.84 27.59 -15.92
CA GLY A 88 -9.80 28.92 -16.52
C GLY A 88 -9.02 29.14 -17.81
N SER A 89 -8.44 28.13 -18.48
CA SER A 89 -7.78 28.35 -19.79
C SER A 89 -8.73 28.99 -20.82
N GLN A 90 -10.03 28.66 -20.80
CA GLN A 90 -11.03 29.30 -21.66
C GLN A 90 -11.48 30.69 -21.18
N ARG A 91 -11.41 30.98 -19.86
CA ARG A 91 -11.73 32.31 -19.32
C ARG A 91 -10.61 33.31 -19.56
N ALA A 92 -9.35 32.86 -19.56
CA ALA A 92 -8.20 33.69 -19.93
C ALA A 92 -8.27 34.12 -21.40
N ALA A 93 -8.68 33.22 -22.31
CA ALA A 93 -8.82 33.55 -23.74
C ALA A 93 -9.90 34.62 -24.01
N CYS A 94 -11.05 34.55 -23.34
CA CYS A 94 -12.09 35.58 -23.47
C CYS A 94 -11.73 36.92 -22.80
N GLY A 95 -10.80 36.94 -21.85
CA GLY A 95 -10.30 38.18 -21.26
C GLY A 95 -9.29 38.94 -22.13
N ILE A 96 -8.63 38.25 -23.09
CA ILE A 96 -7.63 38.85 -23.99
C ILE A 96 -8.26 39.35 -25.30
N ALA A 97 -9.29 38.67 -25.82
CA ALA A 97 -9.93 39.06 -27.08
C ALA A 97 -11.05 40.12 -26.93
N GLY A 98 -11.51 40.37 -25.70
CA GLY A 98 -12.54 41.37 -25.39
C GLY A 98 -12.03 42.63 -24.68
N GLY A 99 -10.71 42.79 -24.56
CA GLY A 99 -10.05 43.98 -24.03
C GLY A 99 -9.59 44.92 -25.14
#